data_AF-A0A7X6VUV0-F1
#
_entry.id   AF-A0A7X6VUV0-F1
#
_cell.length_a   1.000
_cell.length_b   1.000
_cell.length_c   1.000
_cell.angle_alpha   90.00
_cell.angle_beta   90.00
_cell.angle_gamma   90.00
#
_symmetry.space_group_name_H-M   'P 1'
#
loop_
_entity.id
_entity.type
_entity.pdbx_description
1 polymer ?
#
loop_
_entity_poly.entity_id
_entity_poly.type
_entity_poly.pdbx_seq_one_letter_code
_entity_poly.pdbx_strand_id
1 'polypeptide(L)'
;MNEKPKIVLSTANHREQPVVKIEFAYNRELINELKARTNARWSANMNCWYIPQNNFNLGEFFTAMKPVAWIDYSAVKNNSEPLNKKKQSYQKKSNRNKNIILPTGYLEKLEQERYSENTIKIYTHYFKAFV
;
A
#
# COMPACT_ATOMS: atom_id res chain seq x y z
N MET A 1 15.04 21.48 -16.65
CA MET A 1 14.19 20.80 -15.65
C MET A 1 13.40 19.74 -16.40
N ASN A 2 13.75 18.45 -16.29
CA ASN A 2 12.96 17.39 -16.93
C ASN A 2 11.79 17.07 -16.02
N GLU A 3 10.63 17.64 -16.34
CA GLU A 3 9.37 17.22 -15.72
C GLU A 3 9.09 15.78 -16.13
N LYS A 4 8.97 14.88 -15.15
CA LYS A 4 8.65 13.49 -15.44
C LYS A 4 7.25 13.45 -16.05
N PRO A 5 7.05 12.78 -17.19
CA PRO A 5 5.73 12.67 -17.80
C PRO A 5 4.76 12.02 -16.83
N LYS A 6 3.56 12.58 -16.74
CA LYS A 6 2.46 12.02 -15.92
C LYS A 6 1.66 11.04 -16.78
N ILE A 7 1.49 9.83 -16.23
CA ILE A 7 0.61 8.80 -16.77
C ILE A 7 -0.59 8.68 -15.85
N VAL A 8 -1.80 8.76 -16.41
CA VAL A 8 -3.06 8.52 -15.73
C VAL A 8 -3.60 7.17 -16.19
N LEU A 9 -3.85 6.28 -15.23
CA LEU A 9 -4.49 4.99 -15.46
C LEU A 9 -5.96 5.09 -15.06
N SER A 10 -6.84 4.70 -15.99
CA SER A 10 -8.29 4.72 -15.81
C SER A 10 -8.88 3.36 -16.21
N THR A 11 -9.72 2.77 -15.36
CA THR A 11 -10.48 1.57 -15.73
C THR A 11 -11.65 1.96 -16.62
N ALA A 12 -11.90 1.18 -17.67
CA ALA A 12 -13.06 1.36 -18.53
C ALA A 12 -13.53 0.02 -19.08
N ASN A 13 -14.78 -0.04 -19.52
CA ASN A 13 -15.30 -1.21 -20.21
C ASN A 13 -15.27 -0.92 -21.71
N HIS A 14 -14.57 -1.76 -22.48
CA HIS A 14 -14.55 -1.66 -23.93
C HIS A 14 -15.04 -2.99 -24.50
N ARG A 15 -16.19 -2.96 -25.19
CA ARG A 15 -16.86 -4.15 -25.75
C ARG A 15 -17.13 -5.23 -24.69
N GLU A 16 -17.77 -4.83 -23.58
CA GLU A 16 -18.11 -5.70 -22.44
C GLU A 16 -16.91 -6.34 -21.70
N GLN A 17 -15.68 -5.99 -22.08
CA GLN A 17 -14.47 -6.44 -21.42
C GLN A 17 -13.87 -5.30 -20.59
N PRO A 18 -13.46 -5.57 -19.33
CA PRO A 18 -12.76 -4.58 -18.53
C PRO A 18 -11.35 -4.35 -19.11
N VAL A 19 -11.05 -3.10 -19.40
CA VAL A 19 -9.77 -2.63 -19.93
C VAL A 19 -9.20 -1.51 -19.07
N VAL A 20 -7.88 -1.45 -18.98
CA VAL A 20 -7.15 -0.36 -18.34
C VAL A 20 -6.67 0.59 -19.43
N LYS A 21 -7.21 1.81 -19.42
CA LYS A 21 -6.77 2.91 -20.28
C LYS A 21 -5.57 3.60 -19.65
N ILE A 22 -4.64 3.98 -20.51
CA ILE A 22 -3.38 4.61 -20.17
C ILE A 22 -3.34 5.92 -20.97
N GLU A 23 -3.51 7.01 -20.25
CA GLU A 23 -3.55 8.36 -20.79
C GLU A 23 -2.31 9.12 -20.31
N PHE A 24 -1.53 9.67 -21.23
CA PHE A 24 -0.31 10.40 -20.90
C PHE A 24 0.03 11.39 -22.00
N ALA A 25 0.78 12.43 -21.65
CA ALA A 25 1.27 13.41 -22.62
C ALA A 25 2.21 12.73 -23.62
N TYR A 26 2.08 13.05 -24.92
CA TYR A 26 2.83 12.40 -25.98
C TYR A 26 4.34 12.44 -25.70
N ASN A 27 4.91 11.27 -25.41
CA ASN A 27 6.34 11.09 -25.19
C ASN A 27 6.79 9.82 -25.91
N ARG A 28 7.69 9.98 -26.88
CA ARG A 28 8.20 8.90 -27.72
C ARG A 28 8.95 7.82 -26.91
N GLU A 29 9.74 8.23 -25.92
CA GLU A 29 10.49 7.31 -25.06
C GLU A 29 9.53 6.45 -24.24
N LEU A 30 8.52 7.09 -23.66
CA LEU A 30 7.48 6.42 -22.89
C LEU A 30 6.69 5.44 -23.76
N ILE A 31 6.32 5.81 -24.98
CA ILE A 31 5.61 4.92 -25.92
C ILE A 31 6.47 3.69 -26.28
N ASN A 32 7.77 3.89 -26.51
CA ASN A 32 8.69 2.80 -26.82
C ASN A 32 8.86 1.84 -25.64
N GLU A 33 9.07 2.37 -24.44
CA GLU A 33 9.14 1.58 -23.19
C GLU A 33 7.83 0.84 -22.92
N LEU A 34 6.69 1.52 -23.13
CA LEU A 34 5.36 0.94 -22.98
C LEU A 34 5.18 -0.25 -23.93
N LYS A 35 5.53 -0.10 -25.21
CA LYS A 35 5.46 -1.20 -26.20
C LYS A 35 6.42 -2.34 -25.90
N ALA A 36 7.63 -2.03 -25.42
CA ALA A 36 8.65 -3.02 -25.15
C ALA A 36 8.34 -3.86 -23.91
N ARG A 37 7.78 -3.23 -22.87
CA ARG A 37 7.55 -3.87 -21.56
C ARG A 37 6.12 -4.34 -21.34
N THR A 38 5.16 -3.89 -22.16
CA THR A 38 3.74 -4.19 -21.95
C THR A 38 3.03 -4.47 -23.28
N ASN A 39 2.05 -5.37 -23.25
CA ASN A 39 1.18 -5.69 -24.38
C ASN A 39 0.08 -4.63 -24.60
N ALA A 40 0.42 -3.34 -24.43
CA ALA A 40 -0.50 -2.24 -24.65
C ALA A 40 -0.86 -2.09 -26.12
N ARG A 41 -2.15 -1.88 -26.39
CA ARG A 41 -2.68 -1.62 -27.73
C ARG A 41 -3.12 -0.17 -27.84
N TRP A 42 -2.82 0.44 -28.98
CA TRP A 42 -3.35 1.77 -29.30
C TRP A 42 -4.82 1.66 -29.73
N SER A 43 -5.70 2.48 -29.18
CA SER A 43 -7.07 2.64 -29.67
C SER A 43 -7.21 3.96 -30.42
N ALA A 44 -7.43 3.89 -31.72
CA ALA A 44 -7.71 5.07 -32.54
C ALA A 44 -9.03 5.77 -32.16
N ASN A 45 -10.01 5.02 -31.64
CA ASN A 45 -11.30 5.59 -31.21
C ASN A 45 -11.20 6.42 -29.93
N MET A 46 -10.19 6.13 -29.10
CA MET A 46 -10.03 6.74 -27.78
C MET A 46 -8.78 7.60 -27.66
N ASN A 47 -7.97 7.65 -28.72
CA ASN A 47 -6.64 8.27 -28.76
C ASN A 47 -5.79 7.94 -27.52
N CYS A 48 -5.90 6.72 -27.02
CA CYS A 48 -5.20 6.28 -25.84
C CYS A 48 -4.74 4.83 -25.95
N TRP A 49 -3.74 4.51 -25.14
CA TRP A 49 -3.26 3.15 -24.99
C TRP A 49 -4.19 2.41 -24.04
N TYR A 50 -4.49 1.14 -24.33
CA TYR A 50 -5.28 0.30 -23.44
C TYR A 50 -4.68 -1.09 -23.33
N ILE A 51 -4.86 -1.71 -22.16
CA ILE A 51 -4.49 -3.10 -21.89
C ILE A 51 -5.74 -3.83 -21.37
N PRO A 52 -6.07 -5.02 -21.89
CA PRO A 52 -7.13 -5.85 -21.30
C PRO A 52 -6.80 -6.17 -19.84
N GLN A 53 -7.77 -6.02 -18.92
CA GLN A 53 -7.52 -6.26 -17.49
C GLN A 53 -7.03 -7.69 -17.22
N ASN A 54 -7.46 -8.67 -18.03
CA ASN A 54 -7.00 -10.06 -17.94
C ASN A 54 -5.49 -10.25 -18.16
N ASN A 55 -4.86 -9.34 -18.90
CA ASN A 55 -3.44 -9.37 -19.23
C ASN A 55 -2.68 -8.22 -18.54
N PHE A 56 -3.32 -7.51 -17.61
CA PHE A 56 -2.74 -6.35 -16.96
C PHE A 56 -2.23 -6.70 -15.56
N ASN A 57 -0.91 -6.78 -15.41
CA ASN A 57 -0.27 -6.83 -14.11
C ASN A 57 0.14 -5.41 -13.66
N LEU A 58 -0.64 -4.82 -12.74
CA LEU A 58 -0.36 -3.49 -12.21
C LEU A 58 1.02 -3.41 -11.52
N GLY A 59 1.47 -4.48 -10.87
CA GLY A 59 2.75 -4.50 -10.14
C GLY A 59 3.95 -4.41 -11.08
N GLU A 60 3.94 -5.21 -12.14
CA GLU A 60 4.98 -5.20 -13.18
C GLU A 60 4.96 -3.88 -13.94
N PHE A 61 3.77 -3.41 -14.35
CA PHE A 61 3.61 -2.12 -15.01
C PHE A 61 4.17 -0.97 -14.16
N PHE A 62 3.82 -0.95 -12.87
CA PHE A 62 4.29 0.10 -11.97
C PHE A 62 5.81 0.05 -11.81
N THR A 63 6.39 -1.13 -11.64
CA THR A 63 7.85 -1.28 -11.49
C THR A 63 8.60 -0.85 -12.75
N ALA A 64 8.08 -1.21 -13.93
CA ALA A 64 8.63 -0.85 -15.22
C ALA A 64 8.56 0.66 -15.53
N MET A 65 7.43 1.29 -15.20
CA MET A 65 7.16 2.68 -15.58
C MET A 65 7.57 3.71 -14.51
N LYS A 66 7.76 3.30 -13.25
CA LYS A 66 8.23 4.15 -12.14
C LYS A 66 9.53 4.92 -12.40
N PRO A 67 10.58 4.36 -13.04
CA PRO A 67 11.80 5.12 -13.31
C PRO A 67 11.59 6.20 -14.37
N VAL A 68 10.65 6.00 -15.30
CA VAL A 68 10.47 6.85 -16.50
C VAL A 68 9.39 7.91 -16.30
N ALA A 69 8.35 7.61 -15.52
CA ALA A 69 7.14 8.43 -15.43
C ALA A 69 6.49 8.40 -14.05
N TRP A 70 5.69 9.43 -13.75
CA TRP A 70 4.82 9.43 -12.58
C TRP A 70 3.47 8.81 -12.92
N ILE A 71 3.06 7.77 -12.18
CA ILE A 71 1.86 6.98 -12.48
C ILE A 71 0.76 7.31 -11.48
N ASP A 72 -0.33 7.87 -11.98
CA ASP A 72 -1.55 8.16 -11.25
C ASP A 72 -2.58 7.06 -11.53
N TYR A 73 -2.73 6.14 -10.58
CA TYR A 73 -3.70 5.04 -10.63
C TYR A 73 -4.94 5.31 -9.76
N SER A 74 -5.21 6.57 -9.42
CA SER A 74 -6.28 6.95 -8.50
C SER A 74 -7.66 6.50 -9.00
N ALA A 75 -7.89 6.50 -10.32
CA ALA A 75 -9.15 6.04 -10.91
C ALA A 75 -9.32 4.51 -10.88
N VAL A 76 -8.23 3.74 -10.90
CA VAL A 76 -8.27 2.27 -10.83
C VAL A 76 -8.59 1.77 -9.42
N LYS A 77 -8.15 2.50 -8.39
CA LYS A 77 -8.32 2.11 -6.98
C LYS A 77 -9.79 2.07 -6.53
N ASN A 78 -10.68 2.80 -7.19
CA ASN A 78 -12.09 2.88 -6.80
C ASN A 78 -12.94 1.67 -7.25
N ASN A 79 -12.45 0.85 -8.19
CA ASN A 79 -13.17 -0.32 -8.71
C ASN A 79 -12.60 -1.67 -8.26
N SER A 80 -11.42 -1.69 -7.66
CA SER A 80 -11.09 -2.81 -6.79
C SER A 80 -11.93 -2.65 -5.53
N GLU A 81 -12.88 -3.56 -5.29
CA GLU A 81 -13.23 -3.93 -3.91
C GLU A 81 -11.95 -3.90 -3.07
N PRO A 82 -12.02 -3.50 -1.79
CA PRO A 82 -10.84 -3.48 -0.95
C PRO A 82 -10.32 -4.92 -0.82
N LEU A 83 -9.49 -5.36 -1.78
CA LEU A 83 -8.33 -6.20 -1.57
C LEU A 83 -7.53 -5.41 -0.57
N ASN A 84 -7.93 -5.55 0.69
CA ASN A 84 -7.19 -5.88 1.90
C ASN A 84 -5.67 -5.86 1.75
N LYS A 85 -5.12 -4.88 1.05
CA LYS A 85 -3.90 -4.22 1.40
C LYS A 85 -4.28 -3.50 2.66
N LYS A 86 -4.27 -4.26 3.76
CA LYS A 86 -3.69 -3.78 5.00
C LYS A 86 -2.45 -3.02 4.54
N LYS A 87 -2.61 -1.69 4.38
CA LYS A 87 -1.58 -0.79 4.85
C LYS A 87 -1.23 -1.42 6.18
N GLN A 88 -0.06 -2.03 6.26
CA GLN A 88 0.58 -2.19 7.54
C GLN A 88 0.82 -0.73 7.97
N SER A 89 -0.26 -0.05 8.39
CA SER A 89 -0.16 0.77 9.57
C SER A 89 0.54 -0.15 10.54
N TYR A 90 1.64 0.33 11.09
CA TYR A 90 2.29 -0.31 12.20
C TYR A 90 1.20 -0.50 13.27
N GLN A 91 0.46 -1.60 13.19
CA GLN A 91 -0.37 -2.06 14.27
C GLN A 91 0.67 -2.47 15.27
N LYS A 92 0.98 -1.54 16.19
CA LYS A 92 1.65 -1.85 17.45
C LYS A 92 1.06 -3.19 17.88
N LYS A 93 1.87 -4.25 17.85
CA LYS A 93 1.57 -5.52 18.48
C LYS A 93 1.47 -5.24 19.99
N SER A 94 0.42 -4.58 20.41
CA SER A 94 0.17 -4.20 21.80
C SER A 94 -0.98 -5.03 22.30
N ASN A 95 -0.87 -6.36 22.22
CA ASN A 95 -1.85 -7.28 22.82
C ASN A 95 -1.27 -8.69 22.99
N ARG A 96 0.03 -8.85 23.23
CA ARG A 96 0.59 -10.17 23.61
C ARG A 96 0.55 -10.47 25.11
N ASN A 97 0.26 -9.48 25.96
CA ASN A 97 0.40 -9.63 27.42
C ASN A 97 -0.96 -9.58 28.14
N LYS A 98 -2.03 -10.12 27.54
CA LYS A 98 -3.37 -10.06 28.15
C LYS A 98 -3.58 -11.06 29.30
N ASN A 99 -2.77 -12.12 29.39
CA ASN A 99 -3.00 -13.21 30.35
C ASN A 99 -1.82 -13.50 31.28
N ILE A 100 -0.89 -12.56 31.48
CA ILE A 100 0.22 -12.76 32.42
C ILE A 100 -0.26 -12.27 33.78
N ILE A 101 -0.50 -13.25 34.66
CA ILE A 101 -0.98 -13.04 36.03
C ILE A 101 0.21 -12.52 36.83
N LEU A 102 0.10 -11.29 37.35
CA LEU A 102 1.10 -10.75 38.25
C LEU A 102 1.11 -11.61 39.54
N PRO A 103 2.28 -11.99 40.09
CA PRO A 103 2.34 -12.66 41.37
C PRO A 103 1.65 -11.85 42.45
N THR A 104 0.85 -12.54 43.25
CA THR A 104 0.14 -11.97 44.40
C THR A 104 1.14 -11.29 45.33
N GLY A 105 0.90 -10.03 45.69
CA GLY A 105 1.76 -9.24 46.59
C GLY A 105 2.86 -8.40 45.94
N TYR A 106 3.10 -8.50 44.62
CA TYR A 106 4.10 -7.64 43.97
C TYR A 106 3.73 -6.16 43.99
N LEU A 107 2.44 -5.85 43.80
CA LEU A 107 1.95 -4.47 43.84
C LEU A 107 2.09 -3.86 45.23
N GLU A 108 1.67 -4.61 46.27
CA GLU A 108 1.76 -4.21 47.67
C GLU A 108 3.22 -3.92 48.08
N LYS A 109 4.17 -4.73 47.61
CA LYS A 109 5.60 -4.47 47.81
C LYS A 109 6.04 -3.13 47.20
N LEU A 110 5.61 -2.82 45.98
CA LEU A 110 5.97 -1.56 45.31
C LEU A 110 5.36 -0.34 46.03
N GLU A 111 4.18 -0.50 46.63
CA GLU A 111 3.54 0.53 47.45
C GLU A 111 4.26 0.72 48.80
N GLN A 112 4.69 -0.36 49.45
CA GLN A 112 5.49 -0.31 50.69
C GLN A 112 6.83 0.41 50.50
N GLU A 113 7.48 0.19 49.35
CA GLU A 113 8.71 0.89 48.94
C GLU A 113 8.47 2.38 48.56
N ARG A 114 7.22 2.85 48.64
CA ARG A 114 6.78 4.24 48.35
C ARG A 114 7.17 4.72 46.95
N TYR A 115 7.13 3.82 45.97
CA TYR A 115 7.37 4.19 44.58
C TYR A 115 6.24 5.06 44.02
N SER A 116 6.59 5.93 43.07
CA SER A 116 5.59 6.73 42.34
C SER A 116 4.71 5.84 41.45
N GLU A 117 3.49 6.28 41.17
CA GLU A 117 2.55 5.56 40.28
C GLU A 117 3.16 5.23 38.90
N ASN A 118 4.02 6.12 38.37
CA ASN A 118 4.69 5.89 37.11
C ASN A 118 5.71 4.75 37.22
N THR A 119 6.49 4.72 38.30
CA THR A 119 7.43 3.64 38.59
C THR A 119 6.69 2.31 38.75
N ILE A 120 5.58 2.28 39.49
CA ILE A 120 4.75 1.08 39.68
C ILE A 120 4.27 0.53 38.34
N LYS A 121 3.76 1.40 37.45
CA LYS A 121 3.32 1.03 36.09
C LYS A 121 4.46 0.43 35.27
N ILE A 122 5.63 1.05 35.27
CA ILE A 122 6.81 0.60 34.51
C ILE A 122 7.28 -0.75 35.03
N TYR A 123 7.42 -0.90 36.34
CA TYR A 123 7.89 -2.14 36.97
C TYR A 123 6.90 -3.28 36.73
N THR A 124 5.59 -3.02 36.87
CA THR A 124 4.54 -4.00 36.54
C THR A 124 4.57 -4.41 35.06
N HIS A 125 4.83 -3.46 34.14
CA HIS A 125 4.94 -3.74 32.71
C HIS A 125 6.13 -4.65 32.39
N TYR A 126 7.30 -4.35 32.93
CA TYR A 126 8.50 -5.18 32.73
C TYR A 126 8.37 -6.54 33.39
N PHE A 127 7.78 -6.61 34.59
CA PHE A 127 7.55 -7.87 35.27
C PHE A 127 6.63 -8.78 34.46
N LYS A 128 5.56 -8.23 33.88
CA LYS A 128 4.67 -8.93 32.93
C LYS A 128 5.34 -9.30 31.60
N ALA A 129 6.54 -8.82 31.29
CA ALA A 129 7.27 -9.23 30.09
C ALA A 129 8.23 -10.41 30.35
N PHE A 130 8.53 -10.69 31.62
CA PHE A 130 9.50 -11.71 32.04
C PHE A 130 8.85 -13.04 32.45
N VAL A 131 7.62 -12.99 32.98
CA VAL A 131 6.81 -14.18 33.36
C VAL A 131 5.95 -14.62 32.18
#